data_AF-A0A9X9MQA5-F1
#
_entry.id   AF-A0A9X9MQA5-F1
#
_cell.length_a   1.000
_cell.length_b   1.000
_cell.length_c   1.000
_cell.angle_alpha   90.00
_cell.angle_beta   90.00
_cell.angle_gamma   90.00
#
_symmetry.space_group_name_H-M   'P 1'
#
loop_
_entity.id
_entity.type
_entity.pdbx_description
1 polymer ?
#
loop_
_entity_poly.entity_id
_entity_poly.type
_entity_poly.pdbx_seq_one_letter_code
_entity_poly.pdbx_strand_id
1 'polypeptide(L)'
;MKFLNTASIAALAGLSLLVPAVYGVIVLDCGEGAKFPETEINEYLKLAGPRGMRADDPPYLHGNIIGAYRMTVEIRGNPRTFLIQRIDEIPYYRFFEITSGHKECPIGAHGR
;
A
#
# COMPACT_ATOMS: atom_id res chain seq x y z
N MET A 1 -33.88 -2.14 52.17
CA MET A 1 -33.65 -1.42 50.90
C MET A 1 -32.30 -1.85 50.34
N LYS A 2 -32.27 -2.46 49.15
CA LYS A 2 -31.05 -2.81 48.40
C LYS A 2 -31.33 -2.54 46.92
N PHE A 3 -30.94 -1.38 46.43
CA PHE A 3 -30.88 -1.09 45.00
C PHE A 3 -29.63 -0.27 44.74
N LEU A 4 -28.49 -0.95 44.75
CA LEU A 4 -27.22 -0.45 44.22
C LEU A 4 -26.73 -1.53 43.27
N ASN A 5 -26.89 -1.32 41.95
CA ASN A 5 -26.08 -1.92 40.86
C ASN A 5 -26.81 -2.00 39.50
N THR A 6 -27.52 -0.96 39.07
CA THR A 6 -28.05 -0.92 37.68
C THR A 6 -27.42 0.17 36.80
N ALA A 7 -26.68 1.13 37.36
CA ALA A 7 -26.09 2.21 36.56
C ALA A 7 -24.80 1.81 35.81
N SER A 8 -24.03 0.83 36.31
CA SER A 8 -22.70 0.52 35.76
C SER A 8 -22.71 -0.28 34.45
N ILE A 9 -23.83 -0.91 34.08
CA ILE A 9 -23.86 -1.80 32.89
C ILE A 9 -24.16 -0.99 31.60
N ALA A 10 -24.90 0.12 31.70
CA ALA A 10 -25.22 0.94 30.52
C ALA A 10 -24.01 1.72 30.00
N ALA A 11 -23.07 2.11 30.87
CA ALA A 11 -21.92 2.92 30.49
C ALA A 11 -20.88 2.16 29.63
N LEU A 12 -20.70 0.84 29.83
CA LEU A 12 -19.75 0.05 29.03
C LEU A 12 -20.28 -0.33 27.64
N ALA A 13 -21.59 -0.49 27.48
CA ALA A 13 -22.18 -0.81 26.18
C ALA A 13 -22.11 0.38 25.19
N GLY A 14 -22.16 1.61 25.70
CA GLY A 14 -22.07 2.83 24.88
C GLY A 14 -20.67 3.13 24.34
N LEU A 15 -19.61 2.67 25.02
CA LEU A 15 -18.22 2.93 24.63
C LEU A 15 -17.73 2.04 23.48
N SER A 16 -18.30 0.85 23.31
CA SER A 16 -17.97 -0.05 22.21
C SER A 16 -18.48 0.43 20.85
N LEU A 17 -19.51 1.29 20.82
CA LEU A 17 -20.06 1.88 19.60
C LEU A 17 -19.25 3.08 19.09
N LEU A 18 -18.29 3.57 19.87
CA LEU A 18 -17.48 4.74 19.55
C LEU A 18 -16.10 4.41 19.01
N VAL A 19 -15.78 3.13 18.76
CA VAL A 19 -14.58 2.79 17.99
C VAL A 19 -14.94 3.07 16.53
N PRO A 20 -14.44 4.17 15.92
CA PRO A 20 -14.62 4.33 14.49
C PRO A 20 -13.90 3.14 13.88
N ALA A 21 -14.61 2.32 13.11
CA ALA A 21 -13.98 1.37 12.22
C ALA A 21 -13.21 2.20 11.19
N VAL A 22 -12.01 2.64 11.54
CA VAL A 22 -11.06 3.25 10.62
C VAL A 22 -10.58 2.11 9.75
N TYR A 23 -11.36 1.78 8.73
CA TYR A 23 -10.87 1.05 7.57
C TYR A 23 -9.87 1.99 6.89
N GLY A 24 -8.63 2.00 7.39
CA GLY A 24 -7.54 2.75 6.80
C GLY A 24 -7.26 2.17 5.42
N VAL A 25 -7.49 2.96 4.38
CA VAL A 25 -7.07 2.60 3.03
C VAL A 25 -5.54 2.57 3.02
N ILE A 26 -4.95 1.43 2.62
CA ILE A 26 -3.51 1.31 2.43
C ILE A 26 -3.15 2.11 1.19
N VAL A 27 -2.19 3.02 1.34
CA VAL A 27 -1.71 3.90 0.27
C VAL A 27 -0.19 3.79 0.21
N LEU A 28 0.37 3.55 -0.97
CA LEU A 28 1.80 3.65 -1.21
C LEU A 28 2.16 5.09 -1.55
N ASP A 29 3.09 5.68 -0.79
CA ASP A 29 3.52 7.07 -0.93
C ASP A 29 4.92 7.13 -1.54
N CYS A 30 4.98 7.50 -2.81
CA CYS A 30 6.24 7.69 -3.54
C CYS A 30 6.78 9.14 -3.39
N GLY A 31 6.16 9.97 -2.56
CA GLY A 31 6.52 11.37 -2.36
C GLY A 31 6.05 12.30 -3.49
N GLU A 32 6.16 13.60 -3.24
CA GLU A 32 5.85 14.68 -4.20
C GLU A 32 4.43 14.61 -4.81
N GLY A 33 3.48 14.03 -4.06
CA GLY A 33 2.08 13.88 -4.48
C GLY A 33 1.77 12.60 -5.27
N ALA A 34 2.75 11.74 -5.51
CA ALA A 34 2.52 10.41 -6.07
C ALA A 34 2.07 9.45 -4.96
N LYS A 35 0.77 9.26 -4.86
CA LYS A 35 0.12 8.39 -3.89
C LYS A 35 -0.78 7.40 -4.62
N PHE A 36 -0.61 6.11 -4.34
CA PHE A 36 -1.33 5.05 -5.03
C PHE A 36 -2.06 4.19 -4.00
N PRO A 37 -3.41 4.11 -4.04
CA PRO A 37 -4.13 3.19 -3.18
C PRO A 37 -3.79 1.75 -3.55
N GLU A 38 -3.74 0.87 -2.55
CA GLU A 38 -3.42 -0.55 -2.76
C GLU A 38 -4.35 -1.22 -3.79
N THR A 39 -5.62 -0.80 -3.86
CA THR A 39 -6.57 -1.28 -4.87
C THR A 39 -6.09 -1.03 -6.30
N GLU A 40 -5.45 0.11 -6.56
CA GLU A 40 -4.91 0.45 -7.88
C GLU A 40 -3.64 -0.38 -8.16
N ILE A 41 -2.79 -0.56 -7.16
CA ILE A 41 -1.61 -1.43 -7.25
C ILE A 41 -2.02 -2.88 -7.55
N ASN A 42 -3.11 -3.37 -6.94
CA ASN A 42 -3.66 -4.70 -7.21
C ASN A 42 -4.13 -4.87 -8.66
N GLU A 43 -4.67 -3.83 -9.30
CA GLU A 43 -4.99 -3.89 -10.72
C GLU A 43 -3.74 -3.96 -11.59
N TYR A 44 -2.71 -3.18 -11.28
CA TYR A 44 -1.44 -3.24 -12.00
C TYR A 44 -0.67 -4.55 -11.78
N LEU A 45 -0.81 -5.18 -10.61
CA LEU A 45 -0.23 -6.50 -10.34
C LEU A 45 -0.76 -7.57 -11.28
N LYS A 46 -2.01 -7.46 -11.76
CA LYS A 46 -2.57 -8.36 -12.77
C LYS A 46 -1.86 -8.22 -14.12
N LEU A 47 -1.24 -7.07 -14.38
CA LEU A 47 -0.48 -6.77 -15.60
C LEU A 47 1.00 -7.13 -15.47
N ALA A 48 1.50 -7.34 -14.24
CA ALA A 48 2.89 -7.70 -13.99
C ALA A 48 3.16 -9.15 -14.40
N GLY A 49 4.10 -9.31 -15.34
CA GLY A 49 4.46 -10.63 -15.86
C GLY A 49 5.90 -10.73 -16.33
N PRO A 50 6.37 -11.92 -16.73
CA PRO A 50 7.78 -12.16 -17.07
C PRO A 50 8.28 -11.27 -18.22
N ARG A 51 7.41 -10.97 -19.20
CA ARG A 51 7.73 -10.10 -20.34
C ARG A 51 8.02 -8.65 -19.94
N GLY A 52 7.57 -8.23 -18.77
CA GLY A 52 7.83 -6.89 -18.25
C GLY A 52 9.14 -6.80 -17.46
N MET A 53 9.82 -7.91 -17.17
CA MET A 53 11.10 -7.89 -16.44
C MET A 53 12.23 -7.38 -17.34
N ARG A 54 13.17 -6.63 -16.77
CA ARG A 54 14.39 -6.20 -17.44
C ARG A 54 15.63 -6.46 -16.58
N ALA A 55 16.79 -6.50 -17.22
CA ALA A 55 18.05 -6.79 -16.55
C ALA A 55 18.52 -5.67 -15.60
N ASP A 56 18.06 -4.44 -15.82
CA ASP A 56 18.34 -3.27 -15.00
C ASP A 56 17.39 -3.13 -13.81
N ASP A 57 16.42 -4.03 -13.64
CA ASP A 57 15.49 -3.96 -12.51
C ASP A 57 16.17 -4.16 -11.15
N PRO A 58 15.66 -3.54 -10.07
CA PRO A 58 16.14 -3.79 -8.71
C PRO A 58 16.17 -5.30 -8.42
N PRO A 59 17.32 -5.85 -7.99
CA PRO A 59 17.37 -7.25 -7.63
C PRO A 59 16.57 -7.49 -6.34
N TYR A 60 16.14 -8.73 -6.15
CA TYR A 60 15.56 -9.22 -4.90
C TYR A 60 16.38 -10.41 -4.42
N LEU A 61 17.04 -10.25 -3.27
CA LEU A 61 17.95 -11.27 -2.73
C LEU A 61 17.23 -12.35 -1.92
N HIS A 62 15.99 -12.08 -1.51
CA HIS A 62 15.21 -12.93 -0.61
C HIS A 62 14.18 -13.79 -1.34
N GLY A 63 14.16 -13.81 -2.68
CA GLY A 63 13.19 -14.59 -3.44
C GLY A 63 13.32 -14.35 -4.94
N ASN A 64 12.37 -14.86 -5.73
CA ASN A 64 12.37 -14.70 -7.17
C ASN A 64 11.39 -13.62 -7.61
N ILE A 65 11.85 -12.75 -8.52
CA ILE A 65 10.97 -11.85 -9.25
C ILE A 65 10.28 -12.69 -10.33
N ILE A 66 8.96 -12.84 -10.23
CA ILE A 66 8.15 -13.65 -11.15
C ILE A 66 7.45 -12.81 -12.22
N GLY A 67 7.52 -11.48 -12.11
CA GLY A 67 7.02 -10.58 -13.12
C GLY A 67 7.27 -9.11 -12.77
N ALA A 68 7.15 -8.26 -13.78
CA ALA A 68 7.22 -6.83 -13.58
C ALA A 68 6.24 -6.07 -14.50
N TYR A 69 5.86 -4.87 -14.08
CA TYR A 69 5.06 -3.94 -14.86
C TYR A 69 5.61 -2.53 -14.67
N ARG A 70 5.69 -1.75 -15.76
CA ARG A 70 6.10 -0.34 -15.73
C ARG A 70 4.95 0.52 -16.21
N MET A 71 4.77 1.65 -15.54
CA MET A 71 3.82 2.67 -15.93
C MET A 71 4.48 4.04 -15.85
N THR A 72 4.05 4.95 -16.72
CA THR A 72 4.39 6.36 -16.61
C THR A 72 3.11 7.13 -16.35
N VAL A 73 3.10 7.89 -15.26
CA VAL A 73 1.95 8.69 -14.81
C VAL A 73 2.40 10.12 -14.69
N GLU A 74 1.57 11.05 -15.16
CA GLU A 74 1.82 12.47 -14.99
C GLU A 74 1.42 12.91 -13.57
N ILE A 75 2.39 13.33 -12.77
CA ILE A 75 2.18 13.79 -11.40
C ILE A 75 2.57 15.27 -11.36
N ARG A 76 1.58 16.14 -11.14
CA ARG A 76 1.77 17.60 -11.08
C ARG A 76 2.46 18.19 -12.33
N GLY A 77 2.13 17.67 -13.51
CA GLY A 77 2.71 18.12 -14.78
C GLY A 77 4.06 17.50 -15.13
N ASN A 78 4.61 16.62 -14.28
CA ASN A 78 5.86 15.92 -14.54
C ASN A 78 5.60 14.43 -14.79
N PRO A 79 6.06 13.86 -15.92
CA PRO A 79 5.96 12.43 -16.14
C PRO A 79 6.89 11.68 -15.18
N ARG A 80 6.33 10.77 -14.39
CA ARG A 80 7.08 9.91 -13.47
C ARG A 80 6.84 8.46 -13.83
N THR A 81 7.91 7.67 -13.84
CA THR A 81 7.85 6.25 -14.18
C THR A 81 7.94 5.41 -12.92
N PHE A 82 7.05 4.44 -12.81
CA PHE A 82 6.94 3.52 -11.69
C PHE A 82 7.12 2.08 -12.17
N LEU A 83 7.62 1.24 -11.27
CA LEU A 83 7.86 -0.18 -11.47
C LEU A 83 7.18 -0.97 -10.37
N ILE A 84 6.36 -1.94 -10.76
CA ILE A 84 5.83 -2.96 -9.86
C ILE A 84 6.56 -4.25 -10.17
N GLN A 85 7.17 -4.85 -9.16
CA GLN A 85 7.74 -6.20 -9.23
C GLN A 85 6.85 -7.14 -8.46
N ARG A 86 6.48 -8.26 -9.08
CA ARG A 86 5.80 -9.36 -8.40
C ARG A 86 6.86 -10.37 -7.95
N ILE A 87 6.78 -10.78 -6.70
CA ILE A 87 7.71 -11.72 -6.07
C ILE A 87 6.93 -12.94 -5.57
N ASP A 88 7.61 -14.07 -5.45
CA ASP A 88 7.02 -15.35 -5.01
C ASP A 88 6.91 -15.48 -3.47
N GLU A 89 7.55 -14.57 -2.73
CA GLU A 89 7.49 -14.51 -1.27
C GLU A 89 6.78 -13.25 -0.75
N ILE A 90 6.28 -13.28 0.49
CA ILE A 90 5.68 -12.11 1.17
C ILE A 90 6.70 -10.94 1.15
N PRO A 91 6.30 -9.71 0.76
CA PRO A 91 4.93 -9.19 0.61
C PRO A 91 4.22 -9.42 -0.75
N TYR A 92 4.72 -10.33 -1.59
CA TYR A 92 4.22 -10.68 -2.94
C TYR A 92 4.43 -9.62 -4.01
N TYR A 93 4.74 -8.38 -3.63
CA TYR A 93 5.12 -7.34 -4.56
C TYR A 93 6.03 -6.28 -3.94
N ARG A 94 6.75 -5.56 -4.80
CA ARG A 94 7.52 -4.36 -4.46
C ARG A 94 7.15 -3.26 -5.44
N PHE A 95 7.10 -2.02 -4.97
CA PHE A 95 6.70 -0.87 -5.78
C PHE A 95 7.77 0.21 -5.71
N PHE A 96 8.17 0.71 -6.87
CA PHE A 96 9.25 1.68 -6.99
C PHE A 96 8.83 2.83 -7.87
N GLU A 97 9.35 4.00 -7.55
CA GLU A 97 9.61 5.02 -8.54
C GLU A 97 10.96 4.75 -9.19
N ILE A 98 11.02 4.85 -10.53
CA ILE A 98 12.22 4.61 -11.34
C ILE A 98 12.58 5.79 -12.25
N THR A 99 11.94 6.96 -12.09
CA THR A 99 12.17 8.16 -12.93
C THR A 99 13.62 8.64 -12.91
N SER A 100 14.24 8.71 -11.73
CA SER A 100 15.59 9.25 -11.49
C SER A 100 16.50 8.30 -10.72
N GLY A 101 16.05 7.06 -10.53
CA GLY A 101 16.72 6.02 -9.74
C GLY A 101 15.69 5.08 -9.11
N HIS A 102 16.12 3.94 -8.57
CA HIS A 102 15.23 2.96 -7.97
C HIS A 102 14.91 3.31 -6.52
N LYS A 103 13.81 4.02 -6.30
CA LYS A 103 13.32 4.37 -4.96
C LYS A 103 12.07 3.56 -4.63
N GLU A 104 12.17 2.69 -3.63
CA GLU A 104 11.02 1.93 -3.15
C GLU A 104 10.00 2.86 -2.48
N CYS A 105 8.72 2.70 -2.84
CA CYS A 105 7.63 3.50 -2.30
C CYS A 105 7.09 2.81 -1.04
N PRO A 106 7.29 3.39 0.15
CA PRO A 106 6.78 2.80 1.38
C PRO A 106 5.25 2.85 1.42
N ILE A 107 4.67 1.93 2.19
CA ILE A 107 3.30 2.05 2.63
C ILE A 107 3.21 3.29 3.52
N GLY A 108 2.48 4.30 3.07
CA GLY A 108 2.20 5.51 3.83
C GLY A 108 1.28 5.17 4.99
N ALA A 109 1.70 5.51 6.21
CA ALA A 109 0.80 5.53 7.35
C ALA A 109 -0.15 6.72 7.19
N HIS A 110 -1.46 6.47 7.17
CA HIS A 110 -2.42 7.54 7.43
C HIS A 110 -2.27 7.93 8.92
N GLY A 111 -1.58 9.03 9.19
CA GLY A 111 -1.24 9.44 10.55
C GLY A 111 -1.04 10.95 10.69
N ARG A 112 -2.16 11.67 10.58
CA ARG A 112 -2.40 13.08 10.99
C ARG A 112 -1.63 14.19 10.30
#